data_AF-A0A2E8X3C4-F1
#
_entry.id   AF-A0A2E8X3C4-F1
#
_cell.length_a   1.000
_cell.length_b   1.000
_cell.length_c   1.000
_cell.angle_alpha   90.00
_cell.angle_beta   90.00
_cell.angle_gamma   90.00
#
_symmetry.space_group_name_H-M   'P 1'
#
loop_
_entity.id
_entity.type
_entity.pdbx_description
1 polymer ?
#
loop_
_entity_poly.entity_id
_entity_poly.type
_entity_poly.pdbx_seq_one_letter_code
_entity_poly.pdbx_strand_id
1 'polypeptide(L)'
;MAITEIFIFLFIVVILISVLTVGFLKKNKVPENIEPALGENERSTINTHTADKLMESKNLLDRGIITEEEFEEIKKDVMGK
;
A
#
# COMPACT_ATOMS: atom_id res chain seq x y z
N MET A 1 19.50 0.51 -39.21
CA MET A 1 18.18 1.11 -38.91
C MET A 1 17.57 0.54 -37.64
N ALA A 2 17.57 -0.79 -37.43
CA ALA A 2 16.93 -1.41 -36.26
C ALA A 2 17.52 -1.04 -34.88
N ILE A 3 18.84 -0.84 -34.77
CA ILE A 3 19.50 -0.63 -33.46
C ILE A 3 19.09 0.71 -32.83
N THR A 4 19.00 1.78 -33.64
CA THR A 4 18.67 3.12 -33.17
C THR A 4 17.24 3.20 -32.63
N GLU A 5 16.30 2.49 -33.26
CA GLU A 5 14.90 2.41 -32.83
C GLU A 5 14.74 1.66 -31.50
N ILE A 6 15.53 0.60 -31.28
CA ILE A 6 15.56 -0.14 -30.01
C ILE A 6 16.04 0.77 -28.87
N PHE A 7 17.09 1.58 -29.10
CA PHE A 7 17.57 2.54 -28.10
C PHE A 7 16.54 3.63 -27.79
N ILE A 8 15.82 4.12 -28.80
CA ILE A 8 14.75 5.12 -28.61
C ILE A 8 13.61 4.51 -27.78
N PHE A 9 13.20 3.28 -28.09
CA PHE A 9 12.16 2.57 -27.34
C PHE A 9 12.56 2.36 -25.88
N LEU A 10 13.79 1.88 -25.63
CA LEU A 10 14.32 1.72 -24.27
C LEU A 10 14.33 3.04 -23.49
N PHE A 11 14.74 4.14 -24.12
CA PHE A 11 14.77 5.45 -23.49
C PHE A 11 13.37 5.93 -23.09
N ILE A 12 12.36 5.72 -23.95
CA ILE A 12 10.96 6.05 -23.66
C ILE A 12 10.44 5.23 -22.46
N VAL A 13 10.75 3.93 -22.41
CA VAL A 13 10.34 3.05 -21.30
C VAL A 13 10.95 3.50 -19.98
N VAL A 14 12.24 3.86 -19.97
CA VAL A 14 12.92 4.37 -18.75
C VAL A 14 12.30 5.67 -18.25
N ILE A 15 11.94 6.59 -19.16
CA ILE A 15 11.24 7.83 -18.81
C ILE A 15 9.86 7.52 -18.22
N LEU A 16 9.09 6.63 -18.83
CA LEU A 16 7.78 6.21 -18.33
C LEU A 16 7.86 5.64 -16.91
N ILE A 17 8.81 4.75 -16.65
CA ILE A 17 9.03 4.18 -15.31
C ILE A 17 9.41 5.28 -14.31
N SER A 18 10.28 6.22 -14.71
CA SER A 18 10.69 7.34 -13.86
C SER A 18 9.53 8.27 -13.52
N VAL A 19 8.64 8.55 -14.48
CA VAL A 19 7.44 9.37 -14.25
C VAL A 19 6.44 8.63 -13.38
N LEU A 20 6.27 7.32 -13.57
CA LEU A 20 5.41 6.48 -12.75
C LEU A 20 5.90 6.43 -11.31
N THR A 21 7.20 6.21 -11.06
CA THR A 21 7.77 6.18 -9.71
C THR A 21 7.67 7.55 -9.04
N VAL A 22 8.05 8.64 -9.70
CA VAL A 22 7.92 10.00 -9.14
C VAL A 22 6.45 10.36 -8.86
N GLY A 23 5.54 9.99 -9.77
CA GLY A 23 4.10 10.17 -9.58
C GLY A 23 3.55 9.38 -8.38
N PHE A 24 4.08 8.17 -8.14
CA PHE A 24 3.74 7.34 -6.99
C PHE A 24 4.31 7.92 -5.68
N LEU A 25 5.57 8.38 -5.68
CA LEU A 25 6.20 9.00 -4.50
C LEU A 25 5.54 10.33 -4.11
N LYS A 26 4.96 11.07 -5.07
CA LYS A 26 4.33 12.37 -4.81
C LYS A 26 3.03 12.27 -3.99
N LYS A 27 2.53 11.07 -3.68
CA LYS A 27 1.38 10.85 -2.77
C LYS A 27 1.77 10.68 -1.29
N ASN A 28 3.04 10.84 -0.91
CA ASN A 28 3.49 10.69 0.47
C ASN A 28 3.88 12.02 1.14
N LYS A 29 2.99 13.02 1.08
CA LYS A 29 2.89 13.95 2.21
C LYS A 29 1.81 13.41 3.13
N VAL A 30 2.19 12.41 3.93
CA VAL A 30 1.50 12.13 5.20
C VAL A 30 1.63 13.42 6.01
N PRO A 31 0.54 14.12 6.35
CA PRO A 31 0.62 15.13 7.39
C PRO A 31 1.00 14.42 8.68
N GLU A 32 2.23 14.64 9.13
CA GLU A 32 2.75 14.28 10.45
C GLU A 32 2.04 15.13 11.52
N ASN A 33 0.72 14.94 11.69
CA ASN A 33 -0.06 15.65 12.71
C ASN A 33 -1.36 14.97 13.14
N ILE A 34 -1.64 13.71 12.81
CA ILE A 34 -2.74 13.02 13.48
C ILE A 34 -2.15 12.23 14.63
N GLU A 35 -2.01 12.91 15.77
CA GLU A 35 -2.27 12.25 17.05
C GLU A 35 -3.67 11.63 16.97
N PRO A 36 -3.83 10.29 17.06
CA PRO A 36 -5.07 9.77 17.58
C PRO A 36 -4.97 9.92 19.10
N ALA A 37 -5.54 11.02 19.59
CA ALA A 37 -5.84 11.18 20.99
C ALA A 37 -6.69 9.98 21.46
N LEU A 38 -6.19 9.32 22.51
CA LEU A 38 -6.91 8.64 23.59
C LEU A 38 -8.03 7.66 23.22
N GLY A 39 -7.78 6.41 23.62
CA GLY A 39 -8.82 5.44 23.88
C GLY A 39 -8.26 4.19 24.57
N GLU A 40 -7.61 4.36 25.74
CA GLU A 40 -7.49 3.25 26.69
C GLU A 40 -8.90 2.71 26.96
N ASN A 41 -9.22 1.53 26.44
CA ASN A 41 -10.09 0.62 27.17
C ASN A 41 -9.52 -0.80 27.14
N GLU A 42 -9.01 -1.22 28.29
CA GLU A 42 -8.57 -2.56 28.61
C GLU A 42 -9.74 -3.56 28.62
N ARG A 43 -10.35 -3.86 27.47
CA ARG A 43 -11.29 -4.99 27.35
C ARG A 43 -11.16 -5.67 26.01
N SER A 44 -10.63 -6.90 26.04
CA SER A 44 -10.61 -7.89 24.96
C SER A 44 -9.32 -7.94 24.14
N THR A 45 -8.26 -8.42 24.78
CA THR A 45 -6.96 -8.79 24.19
C THR A 45 -7.03 -9.75 23.00
N ILE A 46 -8.20 -10.35 22.71
CA ILE A 46 -8.41 -11.24 21.57
C ILE A 46 -8.88 -10.47 20.32
N ASN A 47 -9.61 -9.37 20.47
CA ASN A 47 -10.10 -8.57 19.33
C ASN A 47 -9.12 -7.53 18.83
N THR A 48 -8.20 -7.05 19.68
CA THR A 48 -7.25 -6.00 19.30
C THR A 48 -6.26 -6.52 18.25
N HIS A 49 -5.72 -7.73 18.43
CA HIS A 49 -4.76 -8.30 17.47
C HIS A 49 -5.36 -8.51 16.07
N THR A 50 -6.62 -8.94 16.01
CA THR A 50 -7.38 -9.10 14.76
C THR A 50 -7.65 -7.75 14.10
N ALA A 51 -8.04 -6.75 14.88
CA ALA A 51 -8.28 -5.39 14.40
C ALA A 51 -6.99 -4.72 13.89
N ASP A 52 -5.88 -4.90 14.60
CA ASP A 52 -4.57 -4.34 14.26
C ASP A 52 -4.05 -4.93 12.94
N LYS A 53 -4.12 -6.26 12.78
CA LYS A 53 -3.74 -6.93 11.53
C LYS A 53 -4.60 -6.50 10.34
N LEU A 54 -5.90 -6.34 10.54
CA LEU A 54 -6.80 -5.89 9.48
C LEU A 54 -6.53 -4.44 9.09
N MET A 55 -6.22 -3.58 10.07
CA MET A 55 -5.86 -2.19 9.84
C MET A 55 -4.51 -2.06 9.11
N GLU A 56 -3.52 -2.88 9.47
CA GLU A 56 -2.24 -2.96 8.75
C GLU A 56 -2.45 -3.41 7.30
N SER A 57 -3.24 -4.46 7.09
CA SER A 57 -3.54 -4.98 5.75
C SER A 57 -4.29 -3.95 4.89
N LYS A 58 -5.22 -3.19 5.49
CA LYS A 58 -5.92 -2.10 4.82
C LYS A 58 -4.96 -0.98 4.42
N ASN A 59 -3.98 -0.64 5.27
CA ASN A 59 -2.96 0.34 4.94
C ASN A 59 -2.08 -0.14 3.77
N LEU A 60 -1.74 -1.43 3.71
CA LEU A 60 -1.03 -2.00 2.56
C LEU A 60 -1.84 -1.92 1.26
N LEU A 61 -3.16 -2.15 1.32
CA LEU A 61 -4.07 -1.98 0.18
C LEU A 61 -4.15 -0.52 -0.27
N ASP A 62 -4.33 0.41 0.67
CA ASP A 62 -4.41 1.86 0.41
C ASP A 62 -3.09 2.39 -0.21
N ARG A 63 -1.96 1.74 0.11
CA ARG A 63 -0.63 2.01 -0.47
C ARG A 63 -0.37 1.29 -1.79
N GLY A 64 -1.28 0.41 -2.23
CA GLY A 64 -1.14 -0.41 -3.43
C GLY A 64 -0.02 -1.44 -3.37
N ILE A 65 0.40 -1.85 -2.17
CA ILE A 65 1.41 -2.91 -1.96
C ILE A 65 0.80 -4.29 -2.17
N ILE A 66 -0.46 -4.43 -1.77
CA ILE A 66 -1.29 -5.62 -2.00
C ILE A 66 -2.51 -5.23 -2.83
N THR A 67 -3.07 -6.22 -3.50
CA THR A 67 -4.31 -6.13 -4.26
C THR A 67 -5.54 -6.34 -3.36
N GLU A 68 -6.73 -5.98 -3.87
CA GLU A 68 -7.99 -6.19 -3.15
C GLU A 68 -8.26 -7.69 -2.88
N GLU A 69 -7.83 -8.57 -3.80
CA GLU A 69 -7.92 -10.02 -3.65
C GLU A 69 -7.08 -10.52 -2.46
N GLU A 70 -5.83 -10.05 -2.36
CA GLU A 70 -4.93 -10.37 -1.25
C GLU A 70 -5.45 -9.82 0.09
N PHE A 71 -6.05 -8.62 0.09
CA PHE A 71 -6.66 -8.07 1.30
C PHE A 71 -7.86 -8.89 1.77
N GLU A 72 -8.74 -9.32 0.87
CA GLU A 72 -9.89 -10.16 1.22
C GLU A 72 -9.47 -11.56 1.70
N GLU A 73 -8.36 -12.11 1.19
CA GLU A 73 -7.78 -13.36 1.71
C GLU A 73 -7.28 -13.19 3.14
N ILE A 74 -6.50 -12.14 3.43
CA ILE A 74 -6.02 -11.85 4.78
C ILE A 74 -7.19 -11.60 5.74
N LYS A 75 -8.21 -10.88 5.29
CA LYS A 75 -9.41 -10.62 6.07
C LYS A 75 -10.17 -11.90 6.40
N LYS A 76 -10.25 -12.87 5.49
CA LYS A 76 -10.86 -14.18 5.76
C LYS A 76 -10.05 -15.00 6.76
N ASP A 77 -8.73 -15.04 6.60
CA ASP A 77 -7.81 -15.72 7.53
C ASP A 77 -7.94 -15.13 8.95
N VAL A 78 -7.95 -13.81 9.04
CA VAL A 78 -8.05 -13.06 10.30
C VAL A 78 -9.45 -13.16 10.93
N MET A 79 -10.52 -13.20 10.13
CA MET A 79 -11.91 -13.33 10.62
C MET A 79 -12.37 -14.79 10.81
N GLY A 80 -11.56 -15.77 10.40
CA GLY A 80 -11.85 -17.20 10.55
C GLY A 80 -13.14 -17.68 9.88
N LYS A 81 -13.50 -17.09 8.72
CA LYS A 81 -14.73 -17.40 7.96
C LYS A 81 -14.46 -17.85 6.54
#